data_AF-A0A5M8SLF5-F1
#
_entry.id   AF-A0A5M8SLF5-F1
#
_cell.length_a   1.000
_cell.length_b   1.000
_cell.length_c   1.000
_cell.angle_alpha   90.00
_cell.angle_beta   90.00
_cell.angle_gamma   90.00
#
_symmetry.space_group_name_H-M   'P 1'
#
loop_
_entity.id
_entity.type
_entity.pdbx_description
1 polymer ?
#
loop_
_entity_poly.entity_id
_entity_poly.type
_entity_poly.pdbx_seq_one_letter_code
_entity_poly.pdbx_strand_id
1 'polypeptide(L)'
;MEPAGSPQRVPECTVQQDRGVNEHPFLAAFFPDAHHEGSSPADAPSDHPSTCRVPETGSGPVRRHSARGSPGRKHCQGAVIVRRETAAERKAWTEHIEGKEAAPCRSKYGNKRVEFNGKTYPSQREANVAAQLQMLASRGLITDIQEQVGFTLVEGNGKIRAIRYIADFVYADDSGTRHIIDVKGFTKDKVYRLKKKLMKLMLGLDIEEL
;
A
#
# COMPACT_ATOMS: atom_id res chain seq x y z
N MET A 1 23.98 -68.19 40.96
CA MET A 1 23.69 -67.30 39.82
C MET A 1 23.01 -66.06 40.36
N GLU A 2 23.77 -64.99 40.56
CA GLU A 2 23.23 -63.67 40.93
C GLU A 2 22.84 -62.89 39.67
N PRO A 3 21.72 -62.13 39.67
CA PRO A 3 21.47 -61.11 38.66
C PRO A 3 21.91 -59.72 39.16
N ALA A 4 22.98 -59.19 38.57
CA ALA A 4 23.39 -57.80 38.68
C ALA A 4 22.86 -57.01 37.47
N GLY A 5 22.26 -55.85 37.70
CA GLY A 5 21.80 -54.97 36.61
C GLY A 5 20.96 -53.78 37.07
N SER A 6 21.60 -52.85 37.78
CA SER A 6 21.05 -51.58 38.25
C SER A 6 20.52 -50.68 37.12
N PRO A 7 19.50 -49.83 37.37
CA PRO A 7 18.98 -48.88 36.38
C PRO A 7 19.91 -47.65 36.25
N GLN A 8 20.23 -47.27 35.02
CA GLN A 8 20.97 -46.05 34.75
C GLN A 8 20.08 -44.80 34.94
N ARG A 9 20.60 -43.84 35.69
CA ARG A 9 20.00 -42.51 35.88
C ARG A 9 20.18 -41.69 34.60
N VAL A 10 19.10 -41.04 34.18
CA VAL A 10 19.12 -39.97 33.18
C VAL A 10 19.79 -38.71 33.76
N PRO A 11 20.57 -37.94 32.98
CA PRO A 11 21.06 -36.64 33.41
C PRO A 11 19.95 -35.59 33.33
N GLU A 12 19.73 -34.91 34.45
CA GLU A 12 18.85 -33.77 34.65
C GLU A 12 19.41 -32.57 33.86
N CYS A 13 18.70 -32.16 32.79
CA CYS A 13 19.07 -31.00 31.99
C CYS A 13 18.53 -29.74 32.69
N THR A 14 19.40 -29.06 33.41
CA THR A 14 19.14 -27.79 34.09
C THR A 14 18.78 -26.70 33.09
N VAL A 15 17.54 -26.21 33.18
CA VAL A 15 17.07 -24.99 32.51
C VAL A 15 17.78 -23.79 33.11
N GLN A 16 18.71 -23.18 32.36
CA GLN A 16 19.22 -21.85 32.66
C GLN A 16 18.27 -20.81 32.07
N GLN A 17 17.65 -20.05 32.98
CA GLN A 17 16.91 -18.83 32.69
C GLN A 17 17.91 -17.68 32.60
N ASP A 18 18.20 -17.18 31.39
CA ASP A 18 18.89 -15.91 31.25
C ASP A 18 17.88 -14.76 31.23
N ARG A 19 18.05 -13.92 32.25
CA ARG A 19 17.29 -12.72 32.53
C ARG A 19 17.70 -11.62 31.57
N GLY A 20 16.72 -10.82 31.18
CA GLY A 20 16.87 -9.75 30.21
C GLY A 20 17.90 -8.69 30.60
N VAL A 21 18.52 -8.14 29.57
CA VAL A 21 19.19 -6.85 29.60
C VAL A 21 18.64 -6.05 28.41
N ASN A 22 17.64 -5.22 28.72
CA ASN A 22 17.14 -4.16 27.85
C ASN A 22 18.06 -2.95 28.08
N GLU A 23 18.98 -2.70 27.15
CA GLU A 23 19.78 -1.47 27.17
C GLU A 23 19.78 -0.87 25.75
N HIS A 24 18.77 -0.04 25.50
CA HIS A 24 18.81 1.00 24.50
C HIS A 24 19.49 2.24 25.10
N PRO A 25 20.57 2.75 24.50
CA PRO A 25 20.85 4.17 24.56
C PRO A 25 20.45 4.84 23.24
N PHE A 26 19.29 5.48 23.30
CA PHE A 26 18.84 6.52 22.38
C PHE A 26 19.89 7.65 22.32
N LEU A 27 20.34 7.96 21.10
CA LEU A 27 20.70 9.28 20.57
C LEU A 27 21.00 10.40 21.60
N ALA A 28 22.29 10.59 21.91
CA ALA A 28 22.79 11.85 22.43
C ALA A 28 23.37 12.68 21.26
N ALA A 29 22.92 13.93 21.20
CA ALA A 29 23.27 14.92 20.21
C ALA A 29 24.78 15.21 20.16
N PHE A 30 25.33 15.27 18.94
CA PHE A 30 26.66 15.81 18.67
C PHE A 30 26.48 17.06 17.79
N PHE A 31 26.32 18.22 18.43
CA PHE A 31 26.45 19.53 17.80
C PHE A 31 27.86 20.04 18.10
N PRO A 32 28.74 20.22 17.09
CA PRO A 32 29.97 20.97 17.31
C PRO A 32 29.71 22.49 17.27
N ASP A 33 30.10 23.14 18.36
CA ASP A 33 30.25 24.59 18.51
C ASP A 33 31.21 25.15 17.44
N ALA A 34 30.74 26.15 16.69
CA ALA A 34 31.57 26.98 15.83
C ALA A 34 31.38 28.45 16.22
N HIS A 35 32.29 28.97 17.03
CA HIS A 35 32.51 30.39 17.24
C HIS A 35 33.52 30.90 16.20
N HIS A 36 33.11 31.79 15.29
CA HIS A 36 33.96 32.91 14.87
C HIS A 36 33.15 34.07 14.25
N GLU A 37 33.00 35.12 15.06
CA GLU A 37 33.19 36.54 14.76
C GLU A 37 33.03 37.05 13.30
N GLY A 38 32.08 37.99 13.13
CA GLY A 38 32.38 39.30 12.54
C GLY A 38 32.24 39.49 11.01
N SER A 39 31.12 40.06 10.57
CA SER A 39 31.09 41.34 9.83
C SER A 39 29.66 41.69 9.39
N SER A 40 29.27 42.92 9.70
CA SER A 40 28.09 43.65 9.25
C SER A 40 28.59 44.80 8.35
N PRO A 41 27.75 45.56 7.63
CA PRO A 41 26.68 45.22 6.70
C PRO A 41 26.90 45.90 5.32
N ALA A 42 26.29 45.41 4.23
CA ALA A 42 26.10 46.23 3.02
C ALA A 42 24.91 45.72 2.19
N ASP A 43 23.93 46.61 2.04
CA ASP A 43 23.09 46.85 0.86
C ASP A 43 22.49 45.66 0.09
N ALA A 44 21.19 45.44 0.33
CA ALA A 44 20.31 44.83 -0.67
C ALA A 44 18.96 45.58 -0.71
N PRO A 45 18.56 46.15 -1.85
CA PRO A 45 17.33 46.93 -1.98
C PRO A 45 16.08 46.04 -1.92
N SER A 46 15.12 46.49 -1.10
CA SER A 46 13.76 45.98 -1.00
C SER A 46 12.92 46.43 -2.19
N ASP A 47 12.99 45.70 -3.30
CA ASP A 47 12.02 45.81 -4.39
C ASP A 47 10.88 44.80 -4.17
N HIS A 48 9.90 45.21 -3.36
CA HIS A 48 8.58 44.63 -3.41
C HIS A 48 7.81 45.26 -4.58
N PRO A 49 7.43 44.52 -5.64
CA PRO A 49 6.42 45.00 -6.57
C PRO A 49 5.07 44.99 -5.85
N SER A 50 4.81 46.15 -5.25
CA SER A 50 3.51 46.61 -4.83
C SER A 50 2.61 46.75 -6.07
N THR A 51 1.34 46.38 -5.87
CA THR A 51 0.20 46.57 -6.79
C THR A 51 0.04 45.54 -7.92
N CYS A 52 -0.53 44.39 -7.58
CA CYS A 52 -1.39 43.67 -8.53
C CYS A 52 -2.62 44.57 -8.80
N ARG A 53 -2.54 45.39 -9.84
CA ARG A 53 -3.66 46.20 -10.32
C ARG A 53 -4.74 45.26 -10.85
N VAL A 54 -5.83 45.14 -10.10
CA VAL A 54 -7.05 44.47 -10.57
C VAL A 54 -7.59 45.26 -11.77
N PRO A 55 -7.84 44.65 -12.94
CA PRO A 55 -8.51 45.36 -14.02
C PRO A 55 -9.94 45.68 -13.59
N GLU A 56 -10.26 46.97 -13.60
CA GLU A 56 -11.60 47.49 -13.33
C GLU A 56 -12.59 46.81 -14.27
N THR A 57 -13.60 46.18 -13.67
CA THR A 57 -14.71 45.55 -14.35
C THR A 57 -15.41 46.58 -15.23
N GLY A 58 -15.34 46.39 -16.54
CA GLY A 58 -16.12 47.16 -17.50
C GLY A 58 -17.61 47.04 -17.21
N SER A 59 -18.22 48.16 -16.83
CA SER A 59 -19.67 48.36 -16.70
C SER A 59 -20.33 48.35 -18.08
N GLY A 60 -20.63 47.16 -18.60
CA GLY A 60 -21.55 46.98 -19.72
C GLY A 60 -23.01 47.06 -19.26
N PRO A 61 -23.95 47.56 -20.08
CA PRO A 61 -25.34 47.70 -19.71
C PRO A 61 -25.98 46.31 -19.53
N VAL A 62 -26.27 45.95 -18.28
CA VAL A 62 -27.08 44.77 -17.95
C VAL A 62 -28.48 44.99 -18.52
N ARG A 63 -28.81 44.29 -19.60
CA ARG A 63 -30.18 44.21 -20.11
C ARG A 63 -31.04 43.51 -19.05
N ARG A 64 -31.91 44.28 -18.40
CA ARG A 64 -32.99 43.74 -17.56
C ARG A 64 -33.95 42.97 -18.45
N HIS A 65 -33.91 41.65 -18.41
CA HIS A 65 -35.05 40.86 -18.83
C HIS A 65 -36.14 41.01 -17.77
N SER A 66 -37.25 41.59 -18.19
CA SER A 66 -38.44 41.84 -17.38
C SER A 66 -39.02 40.52 -16.85
N ALA A 67 -39.45 40.59 -15.59
CA ALA A 67 -40.11 39.54 -14.86
C ALA A 67 -41.28 38.92 -15.65
N ARG A 68 -41.26 37.59 -15.78
CA ARG A 68 -42.46 36.80 -16.07
C ARG A 68 -42.37 35.47 -15.32
N GLY A 69 -43.23 35.35 -14.31
CA GLY A 69 -43.72 34.08 -13.76
C GLY A 69 -42.79 33.34 -12.81
N SER A 70 -43.02 33.48 -11.50
CA SER A 70 -42.64 32.47 -10.52
C SER A 70 -43.37 31.16 -10.87
N PRO A 71 -42.69 30.06 -11.25
CA PRO A 71 -43.30 28.75 -11.12
C PRO A 71 -43.28 28.44 -9.63
N GLY A 72 -44.47 28.36 -9.04
CA GLY A 72 -44.64 27.97 -7.65
C GLY A 72 -43.71 26.82 -7.30
N ARG A 73 -43.04 26.96 -6.14
CA ARG A 73 -42.19 25.96 -5.52
C ARG A 73 -43.06 24.72 -5.31
N LYS A 74 -43.13 23.84 -6.31
CA LYS A 74 -43.84 22.58 -6.18
C LYS A 74 -43.03 21.82 -5.16
N HIS A 75 -43.61 21.70 -3.97
CA HIS A 75 -43.12 20.80 -2.96
C HIS A 75 -43.15 19.42 -3.62
N CYS A 76 -41.99 18.97 -4.11
CA CYS A 76 -41.81 17.63 -4.60
C CYS A 76 -41.95 16.73 -3.36
N GLN A 77 -43.17 16.33 -3.04
CA GLN A 77 -43.38 15.11 -2.28
C GLN A 77 -42.95 13.98 -3.21
N GLY A 78 -41.64 13.82 -3.38
CA GLY A 78 -41.07 12.58 -3.85
C GLY A 78 -41.38 11.56 -2.78
N ALA A 79 -42.57 10.96 -2.85
CA ALA A 79 -42.82 9.71 -2.18
C ALA A 79 -41.72 8.78 -2.66
N VAL A 80 -40.79 8.45 -1.77
CA VAL A 80 -39.81 7.41 -2.04
C VAL A 80 -40.65 6.14 -2.18
N ILE A 81 -40.97 5.76 -3.41
CA ILE A 81 -41.59 4.48 -3.69
C ILE A 81 -40.50 3.43 -3.45
N VAL A 82 -40.28 3.06 -2.19
CA VAL A 82 -39.55 1.82 -1.86
C VAL A 82 -40.55 0.71 -2.19
N ARG A 83 -40.65 0.31 -3.45
CA ARG A 83 -41.42 -0.87 -3.84
C ARG A 83 -40.77 -2.04 -3.12
N ARG A 84 -41.37 -2.47 -2.01
CA ARG A 84 -40.92 -3.67 -1.28
C ARG A 84 -41.10 -4.84 -2.24
N GLU A 85 -39.99 -5.40 -2.69
CA GLU A 85 -39.99 -6.62 -3.48
C GLU A 85 -40.77 -7.69 -2.73
N THR A 86 -41.77 -8.25 -3.39
CA THR A 86 -42.59 -9.35 -2.90
C THR A 86 -41.75 -10.60 -2.76
N ALA A 87 -42.17 -11.52 -1.90
CA ALA A 87 -41.50 -12.81 -1.75
C ALA A 87 -41.38 -13.58 -3.07
N ALA A 88 -42.34 -13.39 -3.99
CA ALA A 88 -42.31 -13.95 -5.34
C ALA A 88 -41.22 -13.32 -6.23
N GLU A 89 -41.01 -12.00 -6.16
CA GLU A 89 -39.94 -11.31 -6.91
C GLU A 89 -38.54 -11.73 -6.41
N ARG A 90 -38.39 -11.95 -5.10
CA ARG A 90 -37.15 -12.49 -4.51
C ARG A 90 -36.92 -13.97 -4.85
N LYS A 91 -37.99 -14.76 -4.89
CA LYS A 91 -37.93 -16.18 -5.29
C LYS A 91 -37.56 -16.34 -6.77
N ALA A 92 -38.11 -15.50 -7.64
CA ALA A 92 -37.76 -15.49 -9.07
C ALA A 92 -36.29 -15.10 -9.31
N TRP A 93 -35.73 -14.20 -8.49
CA TRP A 93 -34.31 -13.85 -8.56
C TRP A 93 -33.39 -14.98 -8.08
N THR A 94 -33.81 -15.74 -7.06
CA THR A 94 -33.03 -16.88 -6.54
C THR A 94 -33.07 -18.07 -7.49
N GLU A 95 -34.23 -18.38 -8.08
CA GLU A 95 -34.37 -19.43 -9.11
C GLU A 95 -33.53 -19.13 -10.37
N HIS A 96 -33.34 -17.86 -10.75
CA HIS A 96 -32.45 -17.47 -11.86
C HIS A 96 -30.97 -17.71 -11.56
N ILE A 97 -30.57 -17.70 -10.27
CA ILE A 97 -29.18 -17.93 -9.83
C ILE A 97 -28.92 -19.43 -9.68
N GLU A 98 -29.88 -20.19 -9.14
CA GLU A 98 -29.70 -21.62 -8.82
C GLU A 98 -29.60 -22.53 -10.06
N GLY A 99 -30.08 -22.09 -11.23
CA GLY A 99 -30.01 -22.86 -12.49
C GLY A 99 -28.81 -22.58 -13.40
N LYS A 100 -27.97 -21.58 -13.07
CA LYS A 100 -26.76 -21.27 -13.85
C LYS A 100 -25.56 -21.88 -13.15
N GLU A 101 -25.11 -23.03 -13.64
CA GLU A 101 -23.72 -23.43 -13.40
C GLU A 101 -22.83 -22.26 -13.85
N ALA A 102 -22.04 -21.72 -12.93
CA ALA A 102 -21.18 -20.58 -13.20
C ALA A 102 -20.14 -21.01 -14.25
N ALA A 103 -20.43 -20.75 -15.53
CA ALA A 103 -19.45 -20.88 -16.59
C ALA A 103 -18.19 -20.15 -16.11
N PRO A 104 -16.99 -20.77 -16.19
CA PRO A 104 -15.80 -20.20 -15.59
C PRO A 104 -15.59 -18.80 -16.14
N CYS A 105 -15.80 -17.79 -15.29
CA CYS A 105 -15.61 -16.40 -15.65
C CYS A 105 -14.17 -16.27 -16.13
N ARG A 106 -13.99 -16.05 -17.45
CA ARG A 106 -12.67 -15.80 -18.01
C ARG A 106 -12.05 -14.66 -17.21
N SER A 107 -10.84 -14.87 -16.68
CA SER A 107 -10.16 -13.83 -15.92
C SER A 107 -10.06 -12.58 -16.78
N LYS A 108 -10.12 -11.40 -16.17
CA LYS A 108 -10.13 -10.10 -16.87
C LYS A 108 -8.97 -9.94 -17.87
N TYR A 109 -7.90 -10.72 -17.68
CA TYR A 109 -6.69 -10.71 -18.50
C TYR A 109 -6.40 -12.05 -19.20
N GLY A 110 -7.28 -13.06 -19.07
CA GLY A 110 -7.05 -14.39 -19.65
C GLY A 110 -5.83 -15.13 -19.06
N ASN A 111 -5.27 -14.65 -17.95
CA ASN A 111 -4.14 -15.29 -17.30
C ASN A 111 -4.54 -16.66 -16.74
N LYS A 112 -3.65 -17.62 -16.96
CA LYS A 112 -3.71 -18.96 -16.36
C LYS A 112 -2.88 -18.95 -15.07
N ARG A 113 -3.47 -19.47 -14.00
CA ARG A 113 -2.72 -19.74 -12.76
C ARG A 113 -1.72 -20.85 -13.05
N VAL A 114 -0.53 -20.75 -12.47
CA VAL A 114 0.56 -21.70 -12.69
C VAL A 114 1.05 -22.20 -11.34
N GLU A 115 1.26 -23.51 -11.22
CA GLU A 115 1.88 -24.09 -10.03
C GLU A 115 3.39 -24.25 -10.27
N PHE A 116 4.18 -23.73 -9.33
CA PHE A 116 5.64 -23.83 -9.36
C PHE A 116 6.15 -24.08 -7.94
N ASN A 117 6.95 -25.13 -7.77
CA ASN A 117 7.53 -25.54 -6.48
C ASN A 117 6.51 -25.60 -5.33
N GLY A 118 5.32 -26.15 -5.60
CA GLY A 118 4.25 -26.32 -4.62
C GLY A 118 3.46 -25.05 -4.29
N LYS A 119 3.75 -23.92 -4.94
CA LYS A 119 2.99 -22.66 -4.81
C LYS A 119 2.22 -22.35 -6.08
N THR A 120 1.01 -21.82 -5.93
CA THR A 120 0.17 -21.40 -7.06
C THR A 120 0.28 -19.90 -7.29
N TYR A 121 0.89 -19.51 -8.42
CA TYR A 121 1.00 -18.14 -8.86
C TYR A 121 -0.20 -17.72 -9.73
N PRO A 122 -0.65 -16.46 -9.66
CA PRO A 122 -1.77 -15.94 -10.46
C PRO A 122 -1.39 -15.70 -11.92
N SER A 123 -0.11 -15.63 -12.25
CA SER A 123 0.39 -15.43 -13.61
C SER A 123 1.64 -16.27 -13.91
N GLN A 124 1.86 -16.56 -15.21
CA GLN A 124 3.09 -17.21 -15.66
C GLN A 124 4.33 -16.32 -15.48
N ARG A 125 4.17 -14.99 -15.58
CA ARG A 125 5.29 -14.04 -15.39
C ARG A 125 5.80 -14.08 -13.96
N GLU A 126 4.90 -14.09 -12.97
CA GLU A 126 5.28 -14.21 -11.56
C GLU A 126 5.95 -15.55 -11.27
N ALA A 127 5.44 -16.65 -11.83
CA ALA A 127 6.09 -17.96 -11.69
C ALA A 127 7.53 -17.96 -12.25
N ASN A 128 7.75 -17.31 -13.40
CA ASN A 128 9.08 -17.19 -14.00
C ASN A 128 10.03 -16.31 -13.17
N VAL A 129 9.54 -15.24 -12.55
CA VAL A 129 10.33 -14.40 -11.65
C VAL A 129 10.67 -15.18 -10.38
N ALA A 130 9.72 -15.88 -9.79
CA ALA A 130 9.96 -16.75 -8.62
C ALA A 130 11.03 -17.81 -8.91
N ALA A 131 10.97 -18.45 -10.09
CA ALA A 131 11.97 -19.42 -10.51
C ALA A 131 13.38 -18.81 -10.62
N GLN A 132 13.48 -17.59 -11.18
CA GLN A 132 14.75 -16.87 -11.27
C GLN A 132 15.30 -16.52 -9.88
N LEU A 133 14.47 -15.98 -8.98
CA LEU A 133 14.88 -15.65 -7.62
C LEU A 133 15.35 -16.89 -6.86
N GLN A 134 14.65 -18.02 -6.96
CA GLN A 134 15.09 -19.26 -6.33
C GLN A 134 16.42 -19.76 -6.88
N MET A 135 16.65 -19.63 -8.19
CA MET A 135 17.95 -19.95 -8.78
C MET A 135 19.05 -19.02 -8.22
N LEU A 136 18.80 -17.72 -8.08
CA LEU A 136 19.75 -16.78 -7.50
C LEU A 136 20.04 -17.10 -6.02
N ALA A 137 19.03 -17.44 -5.24
CA ALA A 137 19.20 -17.86 -3.85
C ALA A 137 19.98 -19.16 -3.73
N SER A 138 19.75 -20.13 -4.62
CA SER A 138 20.51 -21.39 -4.62
C SER A 138 22.00 -21.19 -4.93
N ARG A 139 22.35 -20.08 -5.60
CA ARG A 139 23.73 -19.66 -5.85
C ARG A 139 24.33 -18.79 -4.73
N GLY A 140 23.54 -18.47 -3.69
CA GLY A 140 23.97 -17.62 -2.59
C GLY A 140 24.10 -16.13 -2.93
N LEU A 141 23.54 -15.67 -4.06
CA LEU A 141 23.58 -14.27 -4.46
C LEU A 141 22.55 -13.43 -3.71
N ILE A 142 21.40 -14.02 -3.41
CA ILE A 142 20.32 -13.35 -2.69
C ILE A 142 19.85 -14.18 -1.50
N THR A 143 19.36 -13.51 -0.48
CA THR A 143 18.88 -14.11 0.77
C THR A 143 17.52 -13.53 1.18
N ASP A 144 16.87 -14.18 2.15
CA ASP A 144 15.59 -13.74 2.74
C ASP A 144 14.51 -13.41 1.68
N ILE A 145 14.27 -14.35 0.76
CA ILE A 145 13.19 -14.19 -0.23
C ILE A 145 11.84 -14.29 0.49
N GLN A 146 11.08 -13.21 0.44
CA GLN A 146 9.73 -13.11 0.96
C GLN A 146 8.77 -12.78 -0.18
N GLU A 147 7.58 -13.39 -0.13
CA GLU A 147 6.53 -13.20 -1.13
C GLU A 147 5.33 -12.46 -0.50
N GLN A 148 4.63 -11.64 -1.29
CA GLN A 148 3.40 -10.93 -0.88
C GLN A 148 3.57 -10.06 0.39
N VAL A 149 4.68 -9.32 0.47
CA VAL A 149 5.02 -8.52 1.65
C VAL A 149 4.19 -7.24 1.71
N GLY A 150 3.48 -7.04 2.82
CA GLY A 150 2.69 -5.84 3.07
C GLY A 150 3.50 -4.71 3.71
N PHE A 151 3.44 -3.53 3.10
CA PHE A 151 4.01 -2.27 3.60
C PHE A 151 2.88 -1.29 3.94
N THR A 152 2.82 -0.83 5.19
CA THR A 152 1.89 0.25 5.56
C THR A 152 2.51 1.60 5.20
N LEU A 153 1.86 2.35 4.32
CA LEU A 153 2.34 3.66 3.85
C LEU A 153 1.85 4.79 4.75
N VAL A 154 0.58 4.71 5.13
CA VAL A 154 -0.09 5.70 5.97
C VAL A 154 -0.98 4.93 6.93
N GLU A 155 -0.77 5.17 8.22
CA GLU A 155 -1.58 4.58 9.28
C GLU A 155 -3.03 5.11 9.23
N GLY A 156 -3.96 4.25 9.62
CA GLY A 156 -5.36 4.63 9.77
C GLY A 156 -5.59 5.37 11.07
N ASN A 157 -6.64 6.20 11.15
CA ASN A 157 -7.00 6.97 12.35
C ASN A 157 -8.39 6.61 12.89
N GLY A 158 -8.75 5.33 12.86
CA GLY A 158 -10.05 4.79 13.32
C GLY A 158 -11.24 5.13 12.40
N LYS A 159 -11.25 6.32 11.79
CA LYS A 159 -12.23 6.74 10.77
C LYS A 159 -11.74 6.45 9.35
N ILE A 160 -10.44 6.56 9.12
CA ILE A 160 -9.81 6.32 7.81
C ILE A 160 -9.03 5.00 7.89
N ARG A 161 -9.20 4.15 6.87
CA ARG A 161 -8.44 2.89 6.75
C ARG A 161 -6.99 3.16 6.36
N ALA A 162 -6.07 2.37 6.91
CA ALA A 162 -4.66 2.42 6.55
C ALA A 162 -4.45 2.15 5.05
N ILE A 163 -3.53 2.88 4.43
CA ILE A 163 -3.13 2.65 3.04
C ILE A 163 -1.95 1.69 3.05
N ARG A 164 -2.17 0.50 2.50
CA ARG A 164 -1.12 -0.51 2.35
C ARG A 164 -0.72 -0.72 0.89
N TYR A 165 0.56 -0.98 0.70
CA TYR A 165 1.14 -1.52 -0.51
C TYR A 165 1.49 -2.99 -0.25
N ILE A 166 1.31 -3.86 -1.25
CA ILE A 166 1.69 -5.26 -1.16
C ILE A 166 2.64 -5.50 -2.32
N ALA A 167 3.88 -5.89 -2.03
CA ALA A 167 4.88 -6.22 -3.02
C ALA A 167 4.83 -7.72 -3.35
N ASP A 168 5.13 -8.09 -4.59
CA ASP A 168 5.13 -9.49 -4.99
C ASP A 168 6.32 -10.24 -4.38
N PHE A 169 7.52 -9.66 -4.49
CA PHE A 169 8.75 -10.26 -3.96
C PHE A 169 9.61 -9.21 -3.26
N VAL A 170 10.29 -9.67 -2.21
CA VAL A 170 11.28 -8.89 -1.47
C VAL A 170 12.45 -9.80 -1.17
N TYR A 171 13.67 -9.33 -1.36
CA TYR A 171 14.87 -10.08 -1.02
C TYR A 171 15.98 -9.15 -0.55
N ALA A 172 17.01 -9.71 0.07
CA ALA A 172 18.25 -9.02 0.40
C ALA A 172 19.37 -9.49 -0.54
N ASP A 173 20.12 -8.55 -1.09
CA ASP A 173 21.32 -8.85 -1.87
C ASP A 173 22.48 -9.29 -0.96
N ASP A 174 23.59 -9.74 -1.55
CA ASP A 174 24.82 -10.10 -0.83
C ASP A 174 25.35 -8.97 0.07
N SER A 175 25.11 -7.73 -0.34
CA SER A 175 25.51 -6.49 0.31
C SER A 175 24.55 -6.10 1.45
N GLY A 176 23.47 -6.85 1.67
CA GLY A 176 22.45 -6.58 2.67
C GLY A 176 21.42 -5.51 2.27
N THR A 177 21.49 -4.99 1.04
CA THR A 177 20.49 -4.05 0.51
C THR A 177 19.19 -4.77 0.25
N ARG A 178 18.07 -4.18 0.68
CA ARG A 178 16.73 -4.73 0.47
C ARG A 178 16.17 -4.29 -0.87
N HIS A 179 15.80 -5.26 -1.71
CA HIS A 179 15.18 -5.04 -3.00
C HIS A 179 13.70 -5.43 -2.94
N ILE A 180 12.85 -4.61 -3.56
CA ILE A 180 11.39 -4.79 -3.60
C ILE A 180 10.96 -4.84 -5.05
N ILE A 181 10.46 -6.01 -5.47
CA ILE A 181 10.04 -6.29 -6.85
C ILE A 181 8.51 -6.33 -6.94
N ASP A 182 7.97 -5.66 -7.96
CA ASP A 182 6.57 -5.73 -8.39
C ASP A 182 6.50 -6.24 -9.85
N VAL A 183 5.83 -7.37 -10.08
CA VAL A 183 5.74 -8.00 -11.40
C VAL A 183 4.51 -7.44 -12.13
N LYS A 184 4.71 -6.56 -13.11
CA LYS A 184 3.60 -5.87 -13.78
C LYS A 184 3.63 -5.90 -15.30
N GLY A 185 2.51 -6.34 -15.87
CA GLY A 185 2.25 -6.32 -17.32
C GLY A 185 1.95 -4.95 -17.93
N PHE A 186 1.19 -4.10 -17.21
CA PHE A 186 0.72 -2.81 -17.74
C PHE A 186 0.84 -1.67 -16.71
N THR A 187 1.72 -0.72 -16.98
CA THR A 187 2.15 0.39 -16.10
C THR A 187 1.17 1.59 -16.04
N LYS A 188 -0.06 1.45 -16.56
CA LYS A 188 -1.04 2.56 -16.69
C LYS A 188 -1.92 2.80 -15.46
N ASP A 189 -1.70 2.09 -14.36
CA ASP A 189 -2.50 2.26 -13.15
C ASP A 189 -2.07 3.52 -12.35
N LYS A 190 -2.97 4.50 -12.25
CA LYS A 190 -2.76 5.75 -11.50
C LYS A 190 -2.59 5.50 -9.99
N VAL A 191 -3.31 4.52 -9.44
CA VAL A 191 -3.27 4.19 -8.01
C VAL A 191 -1.92 3.61 -7.65
N TYR A 192 -1.40 2.72 -8.51
CA TYR A 192 -0.06 2.16 -8.36
C TYR A 192 1.03 3.24 -8.36
N ARG A 193 1.00 4.16 -9.33
CA ARG A 193 1.97 5.27 -9.40
C ARG A 193 1.93 6.15 -8.15
N LEU A 194 0.73 6.39 -7.60
CA LEU A 194 0.58 7.11 -6.35
C LEU A 194 1.20 6.35 -5.18
N LYS A 195 0.89 5.05 -5.03
CA LYS A 195 1.47 4.21 -3.97
C LYS A 195 2.99 4.08 -4.08
N LYS A 196 3.55 3.98 -5.30
CA LYS A 196 5.00 3.98 -5.53
C LYS A 196 5.67 5.27 -5.06
N LYS A 197 5.07 6.43 -5.37
CA LYS A 197 5.55 7.72 -4.86
C LYS A 197 5.47 7.78 -3.33
N LEU A 198 4.39 7.28 -2.74
CA LEU A 198 4.23 7.25 -1.29
C LEU A 198 5.23 6.31 -0.61
N MET A 199 5.52 5.14 -1.19
CA MET A 199 6.58 4.22 -0.71
C MET A 199 7.91 4.96 -0.60
N LYS A 200 8.31 5.66 -1.67
CA LYS A 200 9.56 6.41 -1.69
C LYS A 200 9.57 7.57 -0.68
N LEU A 201 8.47 8.32 -0.57
CA LEU A 201 8.41 9.49 0.31
C LEU A 201 8.30 9.14 1.80
N MET A 202 7.53 8.11 2.14
CA MET A 202 7.23 7.76 3.54
C MET A 202 8.25 6.78 4.12
N LEU A 203 8.68 5.79 3.33
CA LEU A 203 9.56 4.71 3.78
C LEU A 203 10.98 4.82 3.21
N GLY A 204 11.22 5.69 2.22
CA GLY A 204 12.52 5.77 1.55
C GLY A 204 12.86 4.56 0.68
N LEU A 205 11.86 3.71 0.38
CA LEU A 205 12.05 2.46 -0.35
C LEU A 205 11.65 2.62 -1.82
N ASP A 206 12.53 2.19 -2.72
CA ASP A 206 12.29 2.16 -4.16
C ASP A 206 11.74 0.79 -4.61
N ILE A 207 10.84 0.81 -5.60
CA ILE A 207 10.22 -0.40 -6.16
C ILE A 207 10.74 -0.63 -7.58
N GLU A 208 11.28 -1.83 -7.79
CA GLU A 208 11.72 -2.35 -9.08
C GLU A 208 10.54 -3.03 -9.80
N GLU A 209 10.29 -2.61 -11.04
CA GLU A 209 9.18 -3.12 -11.85
C GLU A 209 9.71 -4.14 -12.87
N LEU A 210 9.12 -5.34 -12.88
CA LEU A 210 9.51 -6.43 -13.77
C LEU A 210 8.45 -6.88 -14.76
#